data_AF-A0A943EFY2-F1
#
_entry.id   AF-A0A943EFY2-F1
#
_cell.length_a   1.000
_cell.length_b   1.000
_cell.length_c   1.000
_cell.angle_alpha   90.00
_cell.angle_beta   90.00
_cell.angle_gamma   90.00
#
_symmetry.space_group_name_H-M   'P 1'
#
loop_
_entity.id
_entity.type
_entity.pdbx_description
1 polymer ?
#
loop_
_entity_poly.entity_id
_entity_poly.type
_entity_poly.pdbx_seq_one_letter_code
_entity_poly.pdbx_strand_id
1 'polypeptide(L)'
;MNLIYPILPGTKEWENFNSRDEMMAACQIPTEIVASMSTEALTLSLINHPLLDTNVLSYNDYREGVDSFVSDFDAVKSLSQRDDFAINLAKIYLDTPVLSKEQSKNSQDNMLDFIKKETILALLQVFDLFKEAEALILIAENKMKNKAKTEEVYGASVNTFLK
;
A
#
# COMPACT_ATOMS: atom_id res chain seq x y z
N MET A 1 -17.18 2.39 5.42
CA MET A 1 -16.53 2.85 6.66
C MET A 1 -15.04 2.66 6.46
N ASN A 2 -14.24 3.71 6.66
CA ASN A 2 -12.78 3.61 6.53
C ASN A 2 -12.20 3.37 7.93
N LEU A 3 -11.30 2.38 8.05
CA LEU A 3 -10.62 2.08 9.30
C LEU A 3 -9.62 3.18 9.61
N ILE A 4 -9.53 3.57 10.88
CA ILE A 4 -8.45 4.39 11.42
C ILE A 4 -7.76 3.54 12.47
N TYR A 5 -6.45 3.33 12.30
CA TYR A 5 -5.67 2.59 13.28
C TYR A 5 -5.59 3.41 14.58
N PRO A 6 -5.89 2.81 15.74
CA PRO A 6 -5.99 3.54 17.01
C PRO A 6 -4.62 3.93 17.58
N ILE A 7 -3.57 3.20 17.21
CA ILE A 7 -2.19 3.43 17.66
C ILE A 7 -1.34 3.63 16.41
N LEU A 8 -0.63 4.75 16.33
CA LEU A 8 0.12 5.19 15.15
C LEU A 8 1.55 5.58 15.53
N PRO A 9 2.52 5.49 14.60
CA PRO A 9 3.86 6.05 14.80
C PRO A 9 3.81 7.49 15.32
N GLY A 10 4.58 7.78 16.37
CA GLY A 10 4.62 9.08 17.04
C GLY A 10 3.58 9.28 18.14
N THR A 11 2.74 8.28 18.44
CA THR A 11 1.92 8.25 19.66
C THR A 11 2.72 7.69 20.84
N LYS A 12 2.35 8.06 22.08
CA LYS A 12 3.03 7.56 23.29
C LYS A 12 2.92 6.04 23.42
N GLU A 13 1.77 5.50 23.05
CA GLU A 13 1.50 4.07 23.03
C GLU A 13 2.43 3.36 22.06
N TRP A 14 2.62 3.91 20.86
CA TRP A 14 3.53 3.36 19.86
C TRP A 14 5.00 3.37 20.30
N GLU A 15 5.44 4.44 20.97
CA GLU A 15 6.80 4.58 21.49
C GLU A 15 7.14 3.56 22.58
N ASN A 16 6.14 2.96 23.22
CA ASN A 16 6.34 1.93 24.24
C ASN A 16 6.50 0.51 23.66
N PHE A 17 6.26 0.32 22.35
CA PHE A 17 6.48 -0.99 21.71
C PHE A 17 7.97 -1.27 21.56
N ASN A 18 8.39 -2.44 22.01
CA ASN A 18 9.79 -2.88 22.04
C ASN A 18 10.15 -3.81 20.87
N SER A 19 9.14 -4.23 20.10
CA SER A 19 9.33 -5.16 18.99
C SER A 19 8.38 -4.86 17.83
N ARG A 20 8.78 -5.33 16.64
CA ARG A 20 7.91 -5.36 15.45
C ARG A 20 6.61 -6.10 15.74
N ASP A 21 6.68 -7.23 16.44
CA ASP A 21 5.53 -8.08 16.71
C ASP A 21 4.49 -7.36 17.56
N GLU A 22 4.92 -6.57 18.54
CA GLU A 22 4.02 -5.72 19.34
C GLU A 22 3.34 -4.65 18.47
N MET A 23 4.09 -3.99 17.59
CA MET A 23 3.53 -3.01 16.65
C MET A 23 2.53 -3.66 15.69
N MET A 24 2.86 -4.85 15.18
CA MET A 24 2.00 -5.58 14.26
C MET A 24 0.74 -6.10 14.95
N ALA A 25 0.85 -6.60 16.17
CA ALA A 25 -0.29 -7.00 16.99
C ALA A 25 -1.25 -5.82 17.23
N ALA A 26 -0.71 -4.62 17.49
CA ALA A 26 -1.51 -3.40 17.64
C ALA A 26 -2.22 -2.94 16.35
N CYS A 27 -1.74 -3.40 15.18
CA CYS A 27 -2.33 -3.09 13.88
C CYS A 27 -3.29 -4.19 13.36
N GLN A 28 -3.44 -5.32 14.05
CA GLN A 28 -4.37 -6.36 13.60
C GLN A 28 -5.80 -5.84 13.60
N ILE A 29 -6.55 -6.24 12.57
CA ILE A 29 -7.97 -5.94 12.44
C ILE A 29 -8.75 -7.19 12.90
N PRO A 30 -9.62 -7.07 13.93
CA PRO A 30 -10.47 -8.19 14.35
C PRO A 30 -11.24 -8.79 13.18
N THR A 31 -11.33 -10.12 13.15
CA THR A 31 -11.94 -10.87 12.03
C THR A 31 -13.38 -10.46 11.75
N GLU A 32 -14.15 -10.13 12.79
CA GLU A 32 -15.54 -9.66 12.67
C GLU A 32 -15.61 -8.31 11.94
N ILE A 33 -14.63 -7.43 12.19
CA ILE A 33 -14.52 -6.14 11.50
C ILE A 33 -14.12 -6.38 10.05
N VAL A 34 -13.10 -7.21 9.79
CA VAL A 34 -12.67 -7.58 8.43
C VAL A 34 -13.84 -8.12 7.60
N ALA A 35 -14.66 -9.00 8.18
CA ALA A 35 -15.83 -9.58 7.52
C ALA A 35 -16.92 -8.54 7.17
N SER A 36 -17.03 -7.47 7.96
CA SER A 36 -18.00 -6.39 7.72
C SER A 36 -17.52 -5.34 6.72
N MET A 37 -16.22 -5.29 6.41
CA MET A 37 -15.63 -4.30 5.52
C MET A 37 -15.84 -4.67 4.06
N SER A 38 -16.21 -3.68 3.25
CA SER A 38 -16.10 -3.76 1.78
C SER A 38 -14.65 -4.00 1.36
N THR A 39 -14.44 -4.63 0.20
CA THR A 39 -13.10 -4.84 -0.36
C THR A 39 -12.32 -3.54 -0.51
N GLU A 40 -12.95 -2.48 -1.01
CA GLU A 40 -12.35 -1.14 -1.09
C GLU A 40 -11.80 -0.65 0.25
N ALA A 41 -12.64 -0.63 1.31
CA ALA A 41 -12.22 -0.21 2.65
C ALA A 41 -11.07 -1.07 3.22
N LEU A 42 -11.08 -2.37 2.98
CA LEU A 42 -10.01 -3.26 3.44
C LEU A 42 -8.71 -3.01 2.67
N THR A 43 -8.78 -2.81 1.36
CA THR A 43 -7.65 -2.40 0.52
C THR A 43 -7.06 -1.06 0.95
N LEU A 44 -7.90 -0.07 1.28
CA LEU A 44 -7.45 1.22 1.81
C LEU A 44 -6.79 1.08 3.18
N SER A 45 -7.24 0.13 4.01
CA SER A 45 -6.64 -0.14 5.32
C SER A 45 -5.26 -0.78 5.18
N LEU A 46 -5.08 -1.62 4.17
CA LEU A 46 -3.78 -2.19 3.78
C LEU A 46 -2.82 -1.10 3.28
N ILE A 47 -3.26 -0.22 2.37
CA ILE A 47 -2.44 0.91 1.86
C ILE A 47 -2.02 1.86 2.99
N ASN A 48 -2.91 2.10 3.96
CA ASN A 48 -2.66 2.98 5.09
C ASN A 48 -2.08 2.27 6.33
N HIS A 49 -1.63 1.02 6.19
CA HIS A 49 -1.14 0.26 7.33
C HIS A 49 0.08 0.96 7.95
N PRO A 50 0.14 1.17 9.29
CA PRO A 50 1.16 2.02 9.90
C PRO A 50 2.60 1.49 9.74
N LEU A 51 2.74 0.17 9.57
CA LEU A 51 4.03 -0.49 9.32
C LEU A 51 4.39 -0.67 7.84
N LEU A 52 3.54 -0.27 6.88
CA LEU A 52 3.83 -0.51 5.46
C LEU A 52 5.16 0.15 5.06
N ASP A 53 5.39 1.38 5.54
CA ASP A 53 6.60 2.13 5.24
C ASP A 53 7.86 1.56 5.89
N THR A 54 7.75 1.11 7.15
CA THR A 54 8.91 0.65 7.93
C THR A 54 9.23 -0.83 7.71
N ASN A 55 8.26 -1.65 7.30
CA ASN A 55 8.43 -3.10 7.15
C ASN A 55 8.51 -3.57 5.70
N VAL A 56 8.16 -2.74 4.72
CA VAL A 56 8.27 -3.12 3.31
C VAL A 56 9.28 -2.25 2.58
N LEU A 57 9.23 -0.93 2.77
CA LEU A 57 10.09 0.00 2.03
C LEU A 57 11.55 0.03 2.54
N SER A 58 11.80 -0.54 3.72
CA SER A 58 13.13 -0.63 4.34
C SER A 58 13.94 -1.83 3.86
N TYR A 59 13.31 -2.79 3.18
CA TYR A 59 13.98 -3.97 2.63
C TYR A 59 14.65 -3.65 1.29
N ASN A 60 15.80 -4.29 1.02
CA ASN A 60 16.47 -4.21 -0.28
C ASN A 60 15.73 -5.02 -1.35
N ASP A 61 15.06 -6.09 -0.93
CA ASP A 61 14.16 -6.89 -1.76
C ASP A 61 12.71 -6.61 -1.29
N TYR A 62 11.95 -5.92 -2.14
CA TYR A 62 10.57 -5.58 -1.82
C TYR A 62 9.66 -6.80 -1.77
N ARG A 63 9.98 -7.89 -2.48
CA ARG A 63 9.21 -9.14 -2.39
C ARG A 63 9.38 -9.76 -1.01
N GLU A 64 10.60 -9.78 -0.47
CA GLU A 64 10.86 -10.28 0.88
C GLU A 64 10.12 -9.47 1.96
N GLY A 65 10.19 -8.12 1.86
CA GLY A 65 9.46 -7.23 2.77
C GLY A 65 7.95 -7.42 2.67
N VAL A 66 7.43 -7.55 1.44
CA VAL A 66 6.04 -7.85 1.15
C VAL A 66 5.61 -9.20 1.75
N ASP A 67 6.33 -10.29 1.47
CA ASP A 67 5.99 -11.63 1.93
C ASP A 67 5.95 -11.70 3.45
N SER A 68 6.94 -11.07 4.10
CA SER A 68 6.98 -10.95 5.56
C SER A 68 5.76 -10.20 6.09
N PHE A 69 5.43 -9.05 5.50
CA PHE A 69 4.26 -8.26 5.88
C PHE A 69 2.94 -9.02 5.70
N VAL A 70 2.76 -9.72 4.58
CA VAL A 70 1.59 -10.55 4.29
C VAL A 70 1.44 -11.68 5.30
N SER A 71 2.56 -12.32 5.68
CA SER A 71 2.53 -13.44 6.61
C SER A 71 2.02 -13.03 8.00
N ASP A 72 2.36 -11.80 8.41
CA ASP A 72 2.08 -11.28 9.74
C ASP A 72 0.76 -10.49 9.82
N PHE A 73 0.16 -10.07 8.70
CA PHE A 73 -1.08 -9.29 8.69
C PHE A 73 -2.28 -10.11 8.19
N ASP A 74 -3.12 -10.58 9.11
CA ASP A 74 -4.19 -11.55 8.81
C ASP A 74 -5.26 -11.02 7.86
N ALA A 75 -5.49 -9.70 7.85
CA ALA A 75 -6.43 -9.08 6.95
C ALA A 75 -6.05 -9.26 5.46
N VAL A 76 -4.75 -9.40 5.14
CA VAL A 76 -4.32 -9.65 3.76
C VAL A 76 -4.79 -11.02 3.26
N LYS A 77 -4.74 -12.05 4.12
CA LYS A 77 -5.23 -13.39 3.79
C LYS A 77 -6.72 -13.38 3.47
N SER A 78 -7.49 -12.60 4.22
CA SER A 78 -8.93 -12.42 3.96
C SER A 78 -9.20 -11.60 2.69
N LEU A 79 -8.31 -10.66 2.37
CA LEU A 79 -8.44 -9.81 1.18
C LEU A 79 -8.06 -10.56 -0.11
N SER A 80 -7.02 -11.38 -0.08
CA SER A 80 -6.56 -12.17 -1.24
C SER A 80 -7.57 -13.25 -1.67
N GLN A 81 -8.49 -13.62 -0.78
CA GLN A 81 -9.60 -14.53 -1.07
C GLN A 81 -10.81 -13.84 -1.73
N ARG A 82 -10.79 -12.50 -1.90
CA ARG A 82 -11.90 -11.76 -2.52
C ARG A 82 -11.67 -11.61 -4.02
N ASP A 83 -12.61 -12.12 -4.81
CA ASP A 83 -12.57 -12.07 -6.28
C ASP A 83 -12.43 -10.64 -6.82
N ASP A 84 -12.93 -9.64 -6.08
CA ASP A 84 -12.88 -8.23 -6.49
C ASP A 84 -11.67 -7.46 -5.92
N PHE A 85 -10.71 -8.11 -5.26
CA PHE A 85 -9.55 -7.43 -4.69
C PHE A 85 -8.71 -6.72 -5.76
N ALA A 86 -8.31 -7.45 -6.80
CA ALA A 86 -7.47 -6.92 -7.87
C ALA A 86 -8.11 -5.70 -8.56
N ILE A 87 -9.42 -5.76 -8.85
CA ILE A 87 -10.12 -4.66 -9.51
C ILE A 87 -10.32 -3.45 -8.59
N ASN A 88 -10.50 -3.64 -7.29
CA ASN A 88 -10.59 -2.51 -6.35
C ASN A 88 -9.24 -1.79 -6.21
N LEU A 89 -8.14 -2.54 -6.07
CA LEU A 89 -6.81 -1.96 -6.03
C LEU A 89 -6.48 -1.24 -7.34
N ALA A 90 -6.86 -1.82 -8.48
CA ALA A 90 -6.73 -1.20 -9.79
C ALA A 90 -7.41 0.17 -9.88
N LYS A 91 -8.67 0.24 -9.42
CA LYS A 91 -9.45 1.48 -9.39
C LYS A 91 -8.78 2.55 -8.53
N ILE A 92 -8.40 2.19 -7.29
CA ILE A 92 -7.71 3.11 -6.37
C ILE A 92 -6.45 3.70 -7.02
N TYR A 93 -5.64 2.86 -7.66
CA TYR A 93 -4.42 3.32 -8.32
C TYR A 93 -4.71 4.17 -9.56
N LEU A 94 -5.68 3.77 -10.39
CA LEU A 94 -6.08 4.52 -11.58
C LEU A 94 -6.54 5.94 -11.20
N ASP A 95 -7.39 6.04 -10.19
CA ASP A 95 -7.98 7.28 -9.69
C ASP A 95 -6.98 8.19 -8.96
N THR A 96 -5.78 7.70 -8.65
CA THR A 96 -4.71 8.49 -8.03
C THR A 96 -3.98 9.31 -9.10
N PRO A 97 -4.14 10.65 -9.16
CA PRO A 97 -3.51 11.46 -10.21
C PRO A 97 -2.00 11.61 -9.99
N VAL A 98 -1.24 11.63 -11.09
CA VAL A 98 0.14 12.15 -11.06
C VAL A 98 0.05 13.67 -11.10
N LEU A 99 0.52 14.32 -10.04
CA LEU A 99 0.44 15.75 -9.82
C LEU A 99 1.67 16.48 -10.37
N SER A 100 1.44 17.67 -10.94
CA SER A 100 2.52 18.61 -11.23
C SER A 100 3.14 19.15 -9.95
N LYS A 101 4.27 19.86 -10.07
CA LYS A 101 4.90 20.57 -8.96
C LYS A 101 3.91 21.51 -8.25
N GLU A 102 3.16 22.29 -9.01
CA GLU A 102 2.18 23.26 -8.49
C GLU A 102 1.06 22.55 -7.73
N GLN A 103 0.55 21.46 -8.31
CA GLN A 103 -0.51 20.66 -7.68
C GLN A 103 -0.02 19.98 -6.40
N SER A 104 1.25 19.55 -6.37
CA SER A 104 1.83 18.83 -5.22
C SER A 104 1.96 19.67 -3.94
N LYS A 105 2.03 21.00 -4.06
CA LYS A 105 2.17 21.90 -2.90
C LYS A 105 0.99 21.86 -1.94
N ASN A 106 -0.19 21.46 -2.43
CA ASN A 106 -1.44 21.44 -1.67
C ASN A 106 -1.84 20.03 -1.20
N SER A 107 -1.03 19.02 -1.52
CA SER A 107 -1.30 17.62 -1.19
C SER A 107 -0.25 17.11 -0.21
N GLN A 108 -0.69 16.34 0.79
CA GLN A 108 0.23 15.64 1.68
C GLN A 108 0.99 14.56 0.90
N ASP A 109 2.32 14.62 0.96
CA ASP A 109 3.32 13.64 0.52
C ASP A 109 2.89 12.66 -0.60
N ASN A 110 2.67 13.19 -1.81
CA ASN A 110 2.31 12.38 -2.99
C ASN A 110 3.34 11.30 -3.32
N MET A 111 4.60 11.53 -2.97
CA MET A 111 5.67 10.58 -3.24
C MET A 111 5.43 9.30 -2.43
N LEU A 112 5.24 9.45 -1.11
CA LEU A 112 5.00 8.31 -0.22
C LEU A 112 3.69 7.59 -0.55
N ASP A 113 2.65 8.33 -0.90
CA ASP A 113 1.36 7.77 -1.30
C ASP A 113 1.47 6.85 -2.53
N PHE A 114 2.23 7.29 -3.56
CA PHE A 114 2.52 6.47 -4.73
C PHE A 114 3.37 5.25 -4.39
N ILE A 115 4.39 5.41 -3.52
CA ILE A 115 5.23 4.29 -3.09
C ILE A 115 4.36 3.21 -2.43
N LYS A 116 3.51 3.58 -1.46
CA LYS A 116 2.60 2.64 -0.80
C LYS A 116 1.71 1.89 -1.78
N LYS A 117 1.05 2.63 -2.67
CA LYS A 117 0.14 2.03 -3.66
C LYS A 117 0.88 1.09 -4.62
N GLU A 118 2.07 1.46 -5.09
CA GLU A 118 2.87 0.63 -5.99
C GLU A 118 3.43 -0.61 -5.30
N THR A 119 3.80 -0.50 -4.02
CA THR A 119 4.13 -1.66 -3.18
C THR A 119 2.93 -2.61 -3.04
N ILE A 120 1.73 -2.09 -2.79
CA ILE A 120 0.53 -2.93 -2.72
C ILE A 120 0.16 -3.51 -4.10
N LEU A 121 0.42 -2.81 -5.21
CA LEU A 121 0.26 -3.39 -6.54
C LEU A 121 1.22 -4.56 -6.80
N ALA A 122 2.44 -4.49 -6.28
CA ALA A 122 3.39 -5.60 -6.37
C ALA A 122 2.86 -6.87 -5.66
N LEU A 123 2.01 -6.75 -4.63
CA LEU A 123 1.33 -7.90 -4.01
C LEU A 123 0.47 -8.70 -5.01
N LEU A 124 -0.14 -8.05 -5.99
CA LEU A 124 -0.95 -8.77 -6.98
C LEU A 124 -0.09 -9.75 -7.80
N GLN A 125 1.18 -9.41 -8.03
CA GLN A 125 2.13 -10.31 -8.66
C GLN A 125 2.53 -11.47 -7.74
N VAL A 126 2.57 -11.24 -6.41
CA VAL A 126 2.85 -12.28 -5.41
C VAL A 126 1.70 -13.29 -5.30
N PHE A 127 0.46 -12.84 -5.45
CA PHE A 127 -0.72 -13.71 -5.40
C PHE A 127 -1.08 -14.37 -6.74
N ASP A 128 -0.21 -14.27 -7.75
CA ASP A 128 -0.44 -14.78 -9.10
C ASP A 128 -1.75 -14.30 -9.75
N LEU A 129 -2.23 -13.11 -9.37
CA LEU A 129 -3.43 -12.46 -9.94
C LEU A 129 -3.10 -11.79 -11.29
N PHE A 130 -2.21 -12.42 -12.07
CA PHE A 130 -1.57 -11.85 -13.26
C PHE A 130 -2.54 -11.62 -14.41
N LYS A 131 -3.58 -12.45 -14.56
CA LYS A 131 -4.57 -12.29 -15.64
C LYS A 131 -5.35 -10.99 -15.50
N GLU A 132 -5.51 -10.52 -14.27
CA GLU A 132 -6.16 -9.26 -13.92
C GLU A 132 -5.17 -8.07 -13.94
N ALA A 133 -3.86 -8.34 -14.02
CA ALA A 133 -2.79 -7.36 -13.82
C ALA A 133 -2.18 -6.78 -15.12
N GLU A 134 -2.43 -7.33 -16.32
CA GLU A 134 -1.84 -6.80 -17.56
C GLU A 134 -2.21 -5.33 -17.82
N ALA A 135 -3.48 -4.98 -17.67
CA ALA A 135 -3.94 -3.59 -17.80
C ALA A 135 -3.32 -2.69 -16.71
N LEU A 136 -3.10 -3.23 -15.52
CA LEU A 136 -2.48 -2.52 -14.42
C LEU A 136 -1.00 -2.21 -14.68
N ILE A 137 -0.26 -3.14 -15.28
CA ILE A 137 1.13 -2.94 -15.66
C ILE A 137 1.23 -1.77 -16.64
N LEU A 138 0.36 -1.72 -17.66
CA LEU A 138 0.35 -0.61 -18.62
C LEU A 138 0.00 0.74 -17.95
N ILE A 139 -0.95 0.75 -17.01
CA ILE A 139 -1.30 1.95 -16.23
C ILE A 139 -0.10 2.39 -15.38
N ALA A 140 0.57 1.46 -14.71
CA ALA A 140 1.76 1.73 -13.91
C ALA A 140 2.87 2.32 -14.78
N GLU A 141 3.18 1.72 -15.94
CA GLU A 141 4.15 2.26 -16.89
C GLU A 141 3.83 3.67 -17.36
N ASN A 142 2.57 3.97 -17.64
CA ASN A 142 2.16 5.31 -18.03
C ASN A 142 2.33 6.31 -16.88
N LYS A 143 1.94 5.94 -15.66
CA LYS A 143 2.15 6.78 -14.47
C LYS A 143 3.64 6.97 -14.18
N MET A 144 4.49 5.95 -14.35
CA MET A 144 5.95 6.08 -14.26
C MET A 144 6.51 7.09 -15.27
N LYS A 145 6.09 6.99 -16.55
CA LYS A 145 6.48 7.96 -17.59
C LYS A 145 6.04 9.39 -17.26
N ASN A 146 4.89 9.56 -16.62
CA ASN A 146 4.40 10.88 -16.20
C ASN A 146 5.15 11.39 -14.97
N LYS A 147 5.40 10.55 -13.96
CA LYS A 147 6.21 10.88 -12.78
C LYS A 147 7.62 11.31 -13.17
N ALA A 148 8.24 10.66 -14.16
CA ALA A 148 9.57 11.00 -14.66
C ALA A 148 9.65 12.43 -15.25
N LYS A 149 8.54 13.01 -15.72
CA LYS A 149 8.50 14.41 -16.18
C LYS A 149 8.48 15.41 -15.02
N THR A 150 8.25 14.94 -13.80
CA THR A 150 8.10 15.72 -12.57
C THR A 150 8.93 15.09 -11.45
N GLU A 151 10.19 14.75 -11.76
CA GLU A 151 11.09 14.03 -10.85
C GLU A 151 11.31 14.77 -9.52
N GLU A 152 11.22 16.10 -9.51
CA GLU A 152 11.29 16.90 -8.28
C GLU A 152 10.14 16.65 -7.28
N VAL A 153 9.01 16.10 -7.75
CA VAL A 153 7.86 15.71 -6.90
C VAL A 153 7.96 14.25 -6.48
N TYR A 154 8.48 13.39 -7.35
CA TYR A 154 8.36 11.93 -7.21
C TYR A 154 9.66 11.19 -6.94
N GLY A 155 10.83 11.78 -7.21
CA GLY A 155 12.17 11.24 -6.94
C GLY A 155 12.28 9.71 -7.10
N ALA A 156 12.66 9.03 -6.02
CA ALA A 156 12.82 7.58 -5.98
C ALA A 156 11.53 6.77 -6.28
N SER A 157 10.33 7.37 -6.13
CA SER A 157 9.06 6.69 -6.43
C SER A 157 8.82 6.49 -7.93
N VAL A 158 9.60 7.11 -8.82
CA VAL A 158 9.41 6.98 -10.28
C VAL A 158 9.47 5.51 -10.73
N ASN A 159 10.23 4.65 -10.04
CA ASN A 159 10.49 3.27 -10.45
C ASN A 159 10.09 2.19 -9.42
N THR A 160 9.31 2.52 -8.39
CA THR A 160 9.04 1.58 -7.28
C THR A 160 8.31 0.32 -7.74
N PHE A 161 7.40 0.43 -8.70
CA PHE A 161 6.65 -0.72 -9.23
C PHE A 161 7.51 -1.84 -9.85
N LEU A 162 8.72 -1.53 -10.32
CA LEU A 162 9.61 -2.46 -11.04
C LEU A 162 10.74 -3.04 -10.18
N LYS A 163 10.82 -2.62 -8.91
CA LYS A 163 11.77 -3.16 -7.93
C LYS A 163 11.13 -4.31 -7.16
#